data_AF-G8DU17-F1
#
_entry.id   AF-G8DU17-F1
#
_cell.length_a   1.000
_cell.length_b   1.000
_cell.length_c   1.000
_cell.angle_alpha   90.00
_cell.angle_beta   90.00
_cell.angle_gamma   90.00
#
_symmetry.space_group_name_H-M   'P 1'
#
loop_
_entity.id
_entity.type
_entity.pdbx_description
1 polymer ?
#
loop_
_entity_poly.entity_id
_entity_poly.type
_entity_poly.pdbx_seq_one_letter_code
_entity_poly.pdbx_strand_id
1 'polypeptide(L)'
;MLKMHKNNNSILSLPRNAILLFGLACFGVFQNSLMQILPLSLKSQIFLSIIFVLFSYYCIFKVLWKTYRTINFIFIFVLLSFPFAYGQHLVSLFDSDYLFRFQTFHILDGRLQDSSIINATYFIIVFLILLTVGYILSNTYYKEQVIVNESGLMAGNSIVIFISLLFLLISIYPAFKEVIAQYNLSRQFSYLVRRQLESQENYYELLGVGTRELYLGKWFLPSIYMLLLSFQDLRKRVLPYSILLVYSIIYMLTGSRFTLLKIILVVFLIEYIWHKSITLRQIKYLPIVFIPLIVAFSIITSLRGDSGVTFEDFLTNATFYINGSPLSATLWETGITFTSVSNVIDKVPSVVPFFIGKSYLGAILVCLPAFLRFGFTDNNIFTISSTFSPLYYGTRGFGYGSSIYAEQFYNFGYFALIVAIFLGIIIGKLEKKMFLYQKQRNLSQFLLIVFILGELIYSVRNDLYAIPRTVLISVGIPLMVIWLVKSLLSLSNK
;
A
#
# COMPACT_ATOMS: atom_id res chain seq x y z
N MET A 1 19.90 -40.23 17.41
CA MET A 1 18.66 -40.47 18.19
C MET A 1 17.82 -39.19 18.14
N LEU A 2 16.99 -39.05 17.10
CA LEU A 2 16.17 -37.87 16.83
C LEU A 2 14.92 -37.92 17.72
N LYS A 3 14.80 -37.01 18.69
CA LYS A 3 13.53 -36.76 19.38
C LYS A 3 12.56 -36.13 18.37
N MET A 4 11.81 -36.97 17.65
CA MET A 4 10.55 -36.56 17.02
C MET A 4 9.60 -36.13 18.13
N HIS A 5 9.50 -34.82 18.37
CA HIS A 5 8.38 -34.28 19.12
C HIS A 5 7.11 -34.49 18.29
N LYS A 6 6.41 -35.59 18.57
CA LYS A 6 4.97 -35.71 18.33
C LYS A 6 4.30 -34.52 19.03
N ASN A 7 3.87 -33.55 18.26
CA ASN A 7 2.87 -32.57 18.69
C ASN A 7 1.69 -32.65 17.73
N ASN A 8 1.01 -33.80 17.77
CA ASN A 8 -0.33 -33.99 17.24
C ASN A 8 -1.34 -33.43 18.27
N ASN A 9 -1.24 -32.15 18.61
CA ASN A 9 -2.23 -31.48 19.44
C ASN A 9 -3.09 -30.58 18.56
N SER A 10 -4.30 -31.08 18.30
CA SER A 10 -5.51 -30.40 17.84
C SER A 10 -5.37 -29.40 16.69
N ILE A 11 -5.73 -29.87 15.49
CA ILE A 11 -5.95 -29.08 14.25
C ILE A 11 -7.02 -27.96 14.41
N LEU A 12 -7.70 -27.86 15.57
CA LEU A 12 -8.82 -26.94 15.81
C LEU A 12 -8.64 -25.95 16.97
N SER A 13 -7.53 -25.98 17.73
CA SER A 13 -7.34 -24.99 18.79
C SER A 13 -6.85 -23.66 18.21
N LEU A 14 -7.73 -22.65 18.19
CA LEU A 14 -7.35 -21.27 17.90
C LEU A 14 -6.15 -20.88 18.80
N PRO A 15 -5.06 -20.33 18.25
CA PRO A 15 -3.93 -19.86 19.05
C PRO A 15 -4.46 -18.91 20.13
N ARG A 16 -4.06 -19.09 21.40
CA ARG A 16 -4.51 -18.23 22.52
C ARG A 16 -4.39 -16.74 22.22
N ASN A 17 -3.37 -16.36 21.47
CA ASN A 17 -3.15 -14.99 21.01
C ASN A 17 -4.24 -14.48 20.03
N ALA A 18 -4.75 -15.34 19.15
CA ALA A 18 -5.85 -15.01 18.25
C ALA A 18 -7.17 -14.84 19.02
N ILE A 19 -7.42 -15.65 20.05
CA ILE A 19 -8.61 -15.54 20.92
C ILE A 19 -8.62 -14.18 21.64
N LEU A 20 -7.48 -13.73 22.18
CA LEU A 20 -7.36 -12.42 22.83
C LEU A 20 -7.70 -11.27 21.87
N LEU A 21 -7.21 -11.34 20.64
CA LEU A 21 -7.53 -10.34 19.62
C LEU A 21 -9.00 -10.41 19.20
N PHE A 22 -9.61 -11.60 19.12
CA PHE A 22 -11.03 -11.72 18.82
C PHE A 22 -11.90 -11.10 19.93
N GLY A 23 -11.54 -11.30 21.20
CA GLY A 23 -12.21 -10.63 22.32
C GLY A 23 -12.09 -9.10 22.25
N LEU A 24 -10.91 -8.60 21.86
CA LEU A 24 -10.70 -7.16 21.64
C LEU A 24 -11.56 -6.62 20.48
N ALA A 25 -11.71 -7.39 19.39
CA ALA A 25 -12.59 -7.04 18.27
C ALA A 25 -14.05 -6.95 18.71
N CYS A 26 -14.55 -7.93 19.47
CA CYS A 26 -15.91 -7.89 20.04
C CYS A 26 -16.11 -6.69 20.96
N PHE A 27 -15.11 -6.38 21.81
CA PHE A 27 -15.15 -5.20 22.66
C PHE A 27 -15.17 -3.90 21.86
N GLY A 28 -14.44 -3.82 20.75
CA GLY A 28 -14.49 -2.67 19.83
C GLY A 28 -15.86 -2.48 19.19
N VAL A 29 -16.55 -3.57 18.80
CA VAL A 29 -17.93 -3.50 18.30
C VAL A 29 -18.88 -2.99 19.39
N PHE A 30 -18.75 -3.50 20.62
CA PHE A 30 -19.54 -3.05 21.76
C PHE A 30 -19.29 -1.56 22.07
N GLN A 31 -18.04 -1.11 22.08
CA GLN A 31 -17.70 0.29 22.30
C GLN A 31 -18.25 1.20 21.20
N ASN A 32 -18.23 0.77 19.93
CA ASN A 32 -18.87 1.51 18.87
C ASN A 32 -20.37 1.73 19.16
N SER A 33 -21.11 0.66 19.46
CA SER A 33 -22.53 0.77 19.81
C SER A 33 -22.77 1.68 21.03
N LEU A 34 -21.90 1.61 22.05
CA LEU A 34 -21.99 2.48 23.21
C LEU A 34 -21.77 3.95 22.84
N MET A 35 -20.78 4.27 22.00
CA MET A 35 -20.51 5.65 21.57
C MET A 35 -21.67 6.26 20.79
N GLN A 36 -22.44 5.46 20.04
CA GLN A 36 -23.62 5.94 19.31
C GLN A 36 -24.82 6.26 20.21
N ILE A 37 -24.88 5.68 21.42
CA ILE A 37 -25.98 5.87 22.37
C ILE A 37 -25.69 7.03 23.32
N LEU A 38 -24.43 7.25 23.68
CA LEU A 38 -24.06 8.28 24.64
C LEU A 38 -24.20 9.69 24.01
N PRO A 39 -24.84 10.65 24.70
CA PRO A 39 -25.00 12.03 24.22
C PRO A 39 -23.72 12.85 24.42
N LEU A 40 -22.63 12.41 23.79
CA LEU A 40 -21.32 13.05 23.85
C LEU A 40 -21.10 13.93 22.62
N SER A 41 -20.32 15.00 22.77
CA SER A 41 -19.84 15.76 21.62
C SER A 41 -18.93 14.88 20.73
N LEU A 42 -18.90 15.15 19.42
CA LEU A 42 -18.01 14.45 18.49
C LEU A 42 -16.55 14.45 18.95
N LYS A 43 -16.05 15.58 19.47
CA LYS A 43 -14.66 15.68 19.96
C LYS A 43 -14.41 14.72 21.14
N SER A 44 -15.36 14.59 22.06
CA SER A 44 -15.30 13.63 23.17
C SER A 44 -15.35 12.18 22.68
N GLN A 45 -16.21 11.88 21.70
CA GLN A 45 -16.28 10.54 21.09
C GLN A 45 -14.98 10.19 20.35
N ILE A 46 -14.39 11.13 19.59
CA ILE A 46 -13.09 10.96 18.93
C ILE A 46 -12.00 10.68 19.96
N PHE A 47 -11.95 11.44 21.05
CA PHE A 47 -10.97 11.26 22.12
C PHE A 47 -11.03 9.85 22.72
N LEU A 48 -12.22 9.40 23.14
CA LEU A 48 -12.42 8.07 23.69
C LEU A 48 -12.08 6.96 22.68
N SER A 49 -12.49 7.15 21.43
CA SER A 49 -12.20 6.19 20.36
C SER A 49 -10.70 6.08 20.09
N ILE A 50 -9.96 7.19 20.13
CA ILE A 50 -8.50 7.17 19.96
C ILE A 50 -7.78 6.45 21.10
N ILE A 51 -8.26 6.59 22.34
CA ILE A 51 -7.71 5.80 23.47
C ILE A 51 -7.84 4.31 23.18
N PHE A 52 -9.02 3.86 22.73
CA PHE A 52 -9.24 2.47 22.37
C PHE A 52 -8.39 2.02 21.17
N VAL A 53 -8.26 2.87 20.14
CA VAL A 53 -7.42 2.60 18.98
C VAL A 53 -5.97 2.41 19.40
N LEU A 54 -5.40 3.33 20.20
CA LEU A 54 -4.03 3.24 20.70
C LEU A 54 -3.81 1.97 21.53
N PHE A 55 -4.75 1.64 22.41
CA PHE A 55 -4.72 0.39 23.18
C PHE A 55 -4.75 -0.84 22.25
N SER A 56 -5.58 -0.81 21.22
CA SER A 56 -5.70 -1.91 20.26
C SER A 56 -4.44 -2.11 19.43
N TYR A 57 -3.82 -1.03 18.95
CA TYR A 57 -2.50 -1.10 18.30
C TYR A 57 -1.44 -1.67 19.23
N TYR A 58 -1.39 -1.22 20.48
CA TYR A 58 -0.48 -1.80 21.48
C TYR A 58 -0.69 -3.31 21.65
N CYS A 59 -1.95 -3.77 21.76
CA CYS A 59 -2.28 -5.18 21.85
C CYS A 59 -1.86 -5.96 20.59
N ILE A 60 -2.14 -5.46 19.38
CA ILE A 60 -1.72 -6.06 18.11
C ILE A 60 -0.20 -6.22 18.08
N PHE A 61 0.55 -5.14 18.32
CA PHE A 61 2.02 -5.18 18.27
C PHE A 61 2.61 -6.08 19.34
N LYS A 62 2.07 -6.06 20.56
CA LYS A 62 2.50 -6.96 21.64
C LYS A 62 2.29 -8.43 21.28
N VAL A 63 1.13 -8.76 20.69
CA VAL A 63 0.81 -10.12 20.23
C VAL A 63 1.74 -10.56 19.10
N LEU A 64 1.93 -9.71 18.08
CA LEU A 64 2.82 -10.00 16.95
C LEU A 64 4.26 -10.19 17.43
N TRP A 65 4.76 -9.29 18.27
CA TRP A 65 6.11 -9.36 18.83
C TRP A 65 6.32 -10.64 19.65
N LYS A 66 5.37 -10.99 20.52
CA LYS A 66 5.42 -12.22 21.32
C LYS A 66 5.39 -13.48 20.46
N THR A 67 4.62 -13.46 19.36
CA THR A 67 4.42 -14.62 18.48
C THR A 67 5.64 -14.87 17.58
N TYR A 68 6.22 -13.82 17.00
CA TYR A 68 7.22 -13.97 15.94
C TYR A 68 8.62 -13.49 16.31
N ARG A 69 8.76 -12.54 17.24
CA ARG A 69 10.04 -11.89 17.64
C ARG A 69 10.81 -11.24 16.48
N THR A 70 10.16 -11.00 15.35
CA THR A 70 10.72 -10.37 14.15
C THR A 70 9.71 -9.40 13.56
N ILE A 71 10.17 -8.44 12.75
CA ILE A 71 9.27 -7.57 11.97
C ILE A 71 8.81 -8.35 10.75
N ASN A 72 7.53 -8.71 10.73
CA ASN A 72 6.86 -9.34 9.61
C ASN A 72 6.07 -8.32 8.77
N PHE A 73 5.59 -8.78 7.61
CA PHE A 73 4.77 -7.98 6.72
C PHE A 73 3.58 -7.31 7.44
N ILE A 74 2.81 -8.09 8.20
CA ILE A 74 1.61 -7.58 8.89
C ILE A 74 1.98 -6.48 9.90
N PHE A 75 3.15 -6.57 10.53
CA PHE A 75 3.64 -5.55 11.46
C PHE A 75 3.83 -4.21 10.73
N ILE A 76 4.47 -4.24 9.56
CA ILE A 76 4.69 -3.06 8.71
C ILE A 76 3.35 -2.51 8.20
N PHE A 77 2.47 -3.39 7.72
CA PHE A 77 1.15 -3.01 7.23
C PHE A 77 0.32 -2.29 8.31
N VAL A 78 0.24 -2.86 9.50
CA VAL A 78 -0.47 -2.25 10.65
C VAL A 78 0.20 -0.95 11.05
N LEU A 79 1.53 -0.89 11.15
CA LEU A 79 2.24 0.35 11.48
C LEU A 79 1.91 1.49 10.49
N LEU A 80 1.96 1.20 9.19
CA LEU A 80 1.65 2.19 8.16
C LEU A 80 0.17 2.58 8.16
N SER A 81 -0.75 1.67 8.51
CA SER A 81 -2.18 1.98 8.57
C SER A 81 -2.54 3.11 9.53
N PHE A 82 -1.76 3.30 10.62
CA PHE A 82 -2.09 4.27 11.67
C PHE A 82 -2.19 5.72 11.18
N PRO A 83 -1.15 6.33 10.56
CA PRO A 83 -1.25 7.69 10.05
C PRO A 83 -2.33 7.84 8.97
N PHE A 84 -2.54 6.83 8.13
CA PHE A 84 -3.56 6.89 7.06
C PHE A 84 -5.00 6.82 7.58
N ALA A 85 -5.24 6.05 8.64
CA ALA A 85 -6.57 5.85 9.21
C ALA A 85 -6.92 6.86 10.30
N TYR A 86 -5.94 7.35 11.07
CA TYR A 86 -6.19 8.15 12.28
C TYR A 86 -5.42 9.47 12.32
N GLY A 87 -4.71 9.84 11.25
CA GLY A 87 -3.94 11.09 11.21
C GLY A 87 -4.79 12.32 11.50
N GLN A 88 -5.97 12.43 10.88
CA GLN A 88 -6.88 13.56 11.13
C GLN A 88 -7.51 13.53 12.53
N HIS A 89 -7.76 12.36 13.11
CA HIS A 89 -8.22 12.26 14.50
C HIS A 89 -7.21 12.84 15.46
N LEU A 90 -5.92 12.54 15.28
CA LEU A 90 -4.89 13.12 16.13
C LEU A 90 -4.87 14.64 15.99
N VAL A 91 -4.82 15.17 14.76
CA VAL A 91 -4.84 16.63 14.54
C VAL A 91 -6.08 17.27 15.15
N SER A 92 -7.25 16.65 15.04
CA SER A 92 -8.50 17.16 15.64
C SER A 92 -8.46 17.27 17.17
N LEU A 93 -7.59 16.49 17.84
CA LEU A 93 -7.44 16.48 19.28
C LEU A 93 -6.39 17.50 19.77
N PHE A 94 -5.23 17.57 19.12
CA PHE A 94 -4.09 18.37 19.61
C PHE A 94 -3.88 19.70 18.85
N ASP A 95 -4.41 19.86 17.65
CA ASP A 95 -4.24 21.05 16.79
C ASP A 95 -5.48 21.26 15.90
N SER A 96 -6.66 21.37 16.53
CA SER A 96 -7.92 21.56 15.79
C SER A 96 -7.93 22.86 14.99
N ASP A 97 -7.22 23.88 15.47
CA ASP A 97 -7.10 25.18 14.81
C ASP A 97 -6.42 25.06 13.44
N TYR A 98 -5.43 24.16 13.31
CA TYR A 98 -4.81 23.89 12.01
C TYR A 98 -5.83 23.43 10.96
N LEU A 99 -6.77 22.56 11.35
CA LEU A 99 -7.81 22.07 10.43
C LEU A 99 -8.68 23.21 9.94
N PHE A 100 -9.20 24.04 10.85
CA PHE A 100 -10.12 25.13 10.49
C PHE A 100 -9.45 26.28 9.75
N ARG A 101 -8.15 26.55 10.02
CA ARG A 101 -7.43 27.68 9.41
C ARG A 101 -6.83 27.35 8.04
N PHE A 102 -6.31 26.13 7.86
CA PHE A 102 -5.49 25.78 6.70
C PHE A 102 -6.10 24.72 5.80
N GLN A 103 -7.16 24.03 6.21
CA GLN A 103 -7.70 22.89 5.47
C GLN A 103 -9.19 23.05 5.19
N THR A 104 -9.58 22.87 3.92
CA THR A 104 -10.99 22.95 3.51
C THR A 104 -11.76 21.67 3.80
N PHE A 105 -11.05 20.53 3.84
CA PHE A 105 -11.65 19.20 3.96
C PHE A 105 -11.02 18.45 5.12
N HIS A 106 -11.83 18.13 6.12
CA HIS A 106 -11.38 17.42 7.32
C HIS A 106 -12.57 16.78 8.04
N ILE A 107 -12.30 15.85 8.97
CA ILE A 107 -13.35 15.14 9.73
C ILE A 107 -14.25 16.04 10.61
N LEU A 108 -13.96 17.33 10.76
CA LEU A 108 -14.76 18.27 11.56
C LEU A 108 -15.49 19.31 10.68
N ASP A 109 -15.49 19.14 9.36
CA ASP A 109 -16.00 20.13 8.41
C ASP A 109 -17.54 20.09 8.24
N GLY A 110 -18.21 19.14 8.92
CA GLY A 110 -19.67 18.96 8.89
C GLY A 110 -20.21 18.28 7.63
N ARG A 111 -19.35 17.84 6.70
CA ARG A 111 -19.79 17.13 5.47
C ARG A 111 -20.05 15.65 5.69
N LEU A 112 -19.45 15.08 6.73
CA LEU A 112 -19.67 13.70 7.18
C LEU A 112 -20.52 13.72 8.44
N GLN A 113 -21.39 12.72 8.58
CA GLN A 113 -22.14 12.55 9.82
C GLN A 113 -21.21 12.15 10.97
N ASP A 114 -21.43 12.72 12.15
CA ASP A 114 -20.68 12.38 13.37
C ASP A 114 -20.71 10.86 13.64
N SER A 115 -21.87 10.24 13.46
CA SER A 115 -22.07 8.80 13.63
C SER A 115 -21.21 7.98 12.65
N SER A 116 -21.06 8.42 11.40
CA SER A 116 -20.27 7.71 10.39
C SER A 116 -18.77 7.83 10.65
N ILE A 117 -18.30 8.97 11.17
CA ILE A 117 -16.92 9.15 11.64
C ILE A 117 -16.61 8.12 12.73
N ILE A 118 -17.45 8.04 13.76
CA ILE A 118 -17.22 7.09 14.86
C ILE A 118 -17.32 5.63 14.38
N ASN A 119 -18.33 5.30 13.58
CA ASN A 119 -18.48 3.96 13.00
C ASN A 119 -17.24 3.56 12.16
N ALA A 120 -16.72 4.47 11.34
CA ALA A 120 -15.51 4.24 10.55
C ALA A 120 -14.26 4.02 11.42
N THR A 121 -14.10 4.81 12.49
CA THR A 121 -12.99 4.65 13.43
C THR A 121 -12.97 3.24 14.04
N TYR A 122 -14.10 2.76 14.55
CA TYR A 122 -14.18 1.41 15.11
C TYR A 122 -14.11 0.32 14.03
N PHE A 123 -14.74 0.54 12.88
CA PHE A 123 -14.70 -0.42 11.77
C PHE A 123 -13.26 -0.71 11.33
N ILE A 124 -12.43 0.33 11.13
CA ILE A 124 -11.04 0.16 10.68
C ILE A 124 -10.22 -0.61 11.72
N ILE A 125 -10.30 -0.26 13.01
CA ILE A 125 -9.49 -0.96 14.03
C ILE A 125 -9.95 -2.41 14.22
N VAL A 126 -11.26 -2.67 14.22
CA VAL A 126 -11.80 -4.04 14.29
C VAL A 126 -11.38 -4.84 13.05
N PHE A 127 -11.42 -4.23 11.86
CA PHE A 127 -10.93 -4.83 10.63
C PHE A 127 -9.45 -5.21 10.74
N LEU A 128 -8.58 -4.31 11.24
CA LEU A 128 -7.15 -4.57 11.42
C LEU A 128 -6.86 -5.66 12.45
N ILE A 129 -7.64 -5.70 13.54
CA ILE A 129 -7.56 -6.77 14.54
C ILE A 129 -7.89 -8.12 13.89
N LEU A 130 -8.99 -8.21 13.15
CA LEU A 130 -9.44 -9.45 12.50
C LEU A 130 -8.52 -9.87 11.33
N LEU A 131 -7.98 -8.91 10.58
CA LEU A 131 -6.92 -9.13 9.61
C LEU A 131 -5.70 -9.78 10.28
N THR A 132 -5.30 -9.28 11.44
CA THR A 132 -4.19 -9.82 12.23
C THR A 132 -4.49 -11.23 12.76
N VAL A 133 -5.74 -11.49 13.18
CA VAL A 133 -6.20 -12.83 13.57
C VAL A 133 -6.04 -13.81 12.40
N GLY A 134 -6.56 -13.47 11.21
CA GLY A 134 -6.42 -14.29 10.01
C GLY A 134 -4.96 -14.55 9.63
N TYR A 135 -4.12 -13.52 9.75
CA TYR A 135 -2.69 -13.64 9.55
C TYR A 135 -2.06 -14.66 10.51
N ILE A 136 -2.33 -14.55 11.82
CA ILE A 136 -1.80 -15.46 12.83
C ILE A 136 -2.23 -16.90 12.57
N LEU A 137 -3.49 -17.12 12.17
CA LEU A 137 -4.03 -18.45 11.87
C LEU A 137 -3.29 -19.16 10.74
N SER A 138 -2.86 -18.42 9.72
CA SER A 138 -2.17 -18.99 8.56
C SER A 138 -0.66 -19.10 8.71
N ASN A 139 -0.05 -18.20 9.49
CA ASN A 139 1.39 -18.13 9.69
C ASN A 139 1.82 -18.74 11.04
N THR A 140 1.08 -19.74 11.54
CA THR A 140 1.27 -20.37 12.86
C THR A 140 2.60 -21.10 13.03
N TYR A 141 3.30 -21.48 11.95
CA TYR A 141 4.48 -22.35 12.02
C TYR A 141 5.56 -21.97 11.00
N TYR A 142 6.44 -21.05 11.39
CA TYR A 142 7.77 -20.89 10.78
C TYR A 142 8.78 -21.82 11.46
N LYS A 143 8.64 -23.13 11.26
CA LYS A 143 9.60 -24.13 11.80
C LYS A 143 9.85 -25.34 10.89
N GLU A 144 9.61 -25.23 9.59
CA GLU A 144 10.04 -26.26 8.64
C GLU A 144 11.42 -25.92 8.09
N GLN A 145 12.37 -26.79 8.40
CA GLN A 145 13.67 -26.89 7.72
C GLN A 145 13.41 -27.54 6.37
N VAL A 146 13.50 -26.74 5.30
CA VAL A 146 13.52 -27.27 3.94
C VAL A 146 14.98 -27.39 3.53
N ILE A 147 15.37 -28.60 3.14
CA ILE A 147 16.71 -28.92 2.63
C ILE A 147 16.87 -28.17 1.30
N VAL A 148 17.93 -27.39 1.18
CA VAL A 148 18.27 -26.62 -0.03
C VAL A 148 19.05 -27.53 -0.98
N ASN A 149 18.60 -27.68 -2.21
CA ASN A 149 19.38 -28.34 -3.27
C ASN A 149 20.34 -27.33 -3.89
N GLU A 150 21.64 -27.49 -3.65
CA GLU A 150 22.68 -26.51 -4.05
C GLU A 150 23.03 -26.53 -5.55
N SER A 151 22.73 -27.61 -6.28
CA SER A 151 23.25 -27.84 -7.63
C SER A 151 22.48 -27.17 -8.78
N GLY A 152 21.25 -26.68 -8.56
CA GLY A 152 20.45 -25.97 -9.58
C GLY A 152 20.63 -24.43 -9.60
N LEU A 153 21.50 -23.90 -8.73
CA LEU A 153 21.50 -22.48 -8.33
C LEU A 153 22.22 -21.51 -9.28
N MET A 154 23.24 -21.94 -10.02
CA MET A 154 24.08 -21.02 -10.80
C MET A 154 23.56 -20.77 -12.22
N ALA A 155 23.02 -21.78 -12.90
CA ALA A 155 22.48 -21.64 -14.26
C ALA A 155 21.18 -20.81 -14.32
N GLY A 156 20.41 -20.78 -13.21
CA GLY A 156 19.14 -20.06 -13.15
C GLY A 156 19.28 -18.53 -13.01
N ASN A 157 20.41 -18.04 -12.49
CA ASN A 157 20.61 -16.63 -12.18
C ASN A 157 21.02 -15.81 -13.42
N SER A 158 21.83 -16.38 -14.31
CA SER A 158 22.26 -15.72 -15.55
C SER A 158 21.09 -15.39 -16.48
N ILE A 159 20.13 -16.32 -16.61
CA ILE A 159 18.89 -16.10 -17.39
C ILE A 159 18.07 -14.95 -16.79
N VAL A 160 17.91 -14.93 -15.46
CA VAL A 160 17.16 -13.85 -14.78
C VAL A 160 17.84 -12.51 -15.01
N ILE A 161 19.17 -12.44 -14.90
CA ILE A 161 19.95 -11.23 -15.18
C ILE A 161 19.73 -10.78 -16.63
N PHE A 162 19.90 -11.68 -17.61
CA PHE A 162 19.71 -11.35 -19.02
C PHE A 162 18.30 -10.80 -19.30
N ILE A 163 17.26 -11.49 -18.82
CA ILE A 163 15.87 -11.04 -19.01
C ILE A 163 15.63 -9.71 -18.28
N SER A 164 16.17 -9.52 -17.08
CA SER A 164 16.02 -8.25 -16.37
C SER A 164 16.68 -7.08 -17.09
N LEU A 165 17.85 -7.28 -17.72
CA LEU A 165 18.51 -6.27 -18.55
C LEU A 165 17.71 -5.99 -19.82
N LEU A 166 17.20 -7.03 -20.49
CA LEU A 166 16.35 -6.89 -21.67
C LEU A 166 15.11 -6.04 -21.38
N PHE A 167 14.35 -6.38 -20.35
CA PHE A 167 13.17 -5.62 -19.97
C PHE A 167 13.51 -4.23 -19.46
N LEU A 168 14.63 -4.04 -18.76
CA LEU A 168 15.11 -2.72 -18.37
C LEU A 168 15.39 -1.83 -19.59
N LEU A 169 16.10 -2.36 -20.59
CA LEU A 169 16.41 -1.63 -21.83
C LEU A 169 15.14 -1.21 -22.58
N ILE A 170 14.14 -2.10 -22.64
CA ILE A 170 12.86 -1.81 -23.30
C ILE A 170 12.02 -0.79 -22.52
N SER A 171 12.08 -0.81 -21.19
CA SER A 171 11.17 -0.06 -20.31
C SER A 171 11.72 1.26 -19.78
N ILE A 172 13.03 1.46 -19.77
CA ILE A 172 13.65 2.65 -19.16
C ILE A 172 13.20 3.94 -19.85
N TYR A 173 13.25 4.00 -21.18
CA TYR A 173 12.82 5.20 -21.91
C TYR A 173 11.32 5.48 -21.72
N PRO A 174 10.40 4.51 -21.93
CA PRO A 174 8.98 4.72 -21.66
C PRO A 174 8.66 5.15 -20.22
N ALA A 175 9.30 4.53 -19.22
CA ALA A 175 9.07 4.86 -17.82
C ALA A 175 9.52 6.28 -17.48
N PHE A 176 10.67 6.72 -17.97
CA PHE A 176 11.13 8.10 -17.76
C PHE A 176 10.30 9.12 -18.53
N LYS A 177 9.91 8.80 -19.78
CA LYS A 177 9.01 9.64 -20.59
C LYS A 177 7.69 9.88 -19.85
N GLU A 178 7.07 8.84 -19.29
CA GLU A 178 5.83 8.94 -18.53
C GLU A 178 5.97 9.88 -17.33
N VAL A 179 7.02 9.69 -16.53
CA VAL A 179 7.18 10.45 -15.28
C VAL A 179 7.54 11.91 -15.55
N ILE A 180 8.37 12.17 -16.56
CA ILE A 180 8.69 13.55 -17.00
C ILE A 180 7.42 14.24 -17.54
N ALA A 181 6.59 13.53 -18.30
CA ALA A 181 5.31 14.05 -18.77
C ALA A 181 4.36 14.38 -17.61
N GLN A 182 4.25 13.50 -16.61
CA GLN A 182 3.47 13.76 -15.40
C GLN A 182 3.99 14.95 -14.60
N TYR A 183 5.31 15.15 -14.56
CA TYR A 183 5.93 16.32 -13.94
C TYR A 183 5.55 17.60 -14.67
N ASN A 184 5.69 17.64 -16.01
CA ASN A 184 5.36 18.81 -16.82
C ASN A 184 3.88 19.20 -16.68
N LEU A 185 2.97 18.22 -16.71
CA LEU A 185 1.54 18.45 -16.44
C LEU A 185 1.29 18.97 -15.03
N SER A 186 1.97 18.41 -14.03
CA SER A 186 1.84 18.87 -12.63
C SER A 186 2.36 20.28 -12.43
N ARG A 187 3.35 20.71 -13.22
CA ARG A 187 3.86 22.08 -13.23
C ARG A 187 2.87 23.04 -13.90
N GLN A 188 2.20 22.61 -14.97
CA GLN A 188 1.25 23.44 -15.71
C GLN A 188 -0.09 23.62 -14.99
N PHE A 189 -0.65 22.56 -14.41
CA PHE A 189 -2.01 22.58 -13.86
C PHE A 189 -2.09 22.36 -12.35
N SER A 190 -0.97 22.16 -11.65
CA SER A 190 -0.88 21.59 -10.29
C SER A 190 -1.15 20.07 -10.22
N TYR A 191 -0.71 19.43 -9.14
CA TYR A 191 -0.89 18.00 -8.92
C TYR A 191 -2.37 17.58 -8.83
N LEU A 192 -3.21 18.38 -8.15
CA LEU A 192 -4.61 18.05 -7.90
C LEU A 192 -5.43 18.10 -9.18
N VAL A 193 -5.23 19.12 -10.03
CA VAL A 193 -5.91 19.22 -11.32
C VAL A 193 -5.41 18.12 -12.25
N ARG A 194 -4.10 17.79 -12.26
CA ARG A 194 -3.60 16.63 -13.03
C ARG A 194 -4.32 15.33 -12.65
N ARG A 195 -4.60 15.12 -11.36
CA ARG A 195 -5.38 13.95 -10.89
C ARG A 195 -6.81 13.95 -11.38
N GLN A 196 -7.44 15.12 -11.55
CA GLN A 196 -8.76 15.21 -12.17
C GLN A 196 -8.69 14.86 -13.66
N LEU A 197 -7.66 15.34 -14.36
CA LEU A 197 -7.43 15.03 -15.77
C LEU A 197 -7.20 13.53 -16.01
N GLU A 198 -6.63 12.77 -15.06
CA GLU A 198 -6.46 11.31 -15.16
C GLU A 198 -7.78 10.55 -15.41
N SER A 199 -8.93 11.16 -15.10
CA SER A 199 -10.25 10.56 -15.34
C SER A 199 -10.83 10.86 -16.73
N GLN A 200 -10.17 11.69 -17.54
CA GLN A 200 -10.60 12.05 -18.88
C GLN A 200 -10.06 11.06 -19.91
N GLU A 201 -10.86 10.75 -20.95
CA GLU A 201 -10.48 9.80 -21.99
C GLU A 201 -9.22 10.21 -22.77
N ASN A 202 -9.02 11.51 -22.95
CA ASN A 202 -7.87 12.10 -23.64
C ASN A 202 -6.65 12.34 -22.73
N TYR A 203 -6.65 11.84 -21.48
CA TYR A 203 -5.55 12.07 -20.54
C TYR A 203 -4.17 11.67 -21.10
N TYR A 204 -4.11 10.53 -21.78
CA TYR A 204 -2.85 10.03 -22.34
C TYR A 204 -2.38 10.83 -23.56
N GLU A 205 -3.31 11.42 -24.31
CA GLU A 205 -3.01 12.37 -25.37
C GLU A 205 -2.46 13.67 -24.77
N LEU A 206 -3.08 14.18 -23.70
CA LEU A 206 -2.61 15.34 -22.95
C LEU A 206 -1.22 15.13 -22.33
N LEU A 207 -0.92 13.91 -21.88
CA LEU A 207 0.42 13.51 -21.42
C LEU A 207 1.45 13.46 -22.56
N GLY A 208 1.03 13.30 -23.82
CA GLY A 208 1.94 13.01 -24.93
C GLY A 208 2.60 11.62 -24.82
N VAL A 209 1.94 10.67 -24.15
CA VAL A 209 2.44 9.32 -23.90
C VAL A 209 1.47 8.32 -24.50
N GLY A 210 1.92 7.55 -25.49
CA GLY A 210 1.09 6.52 -26.10
C GLY A 210 0.78 5.37 -25.14
N THR A 211 -0.32 4.66 -25.42
CA THR A 211 -0.74 3.48 -24.65
C THR A 211 0.34 2.40 -24.58
N ARG A 212 1.09 2.23 -25.67
CA ARG A 212 2.24 1.32 -25.74
C ARG A 212 3.30 1.69 -24.71
N GLU A 213 3.71 2.96 -24.65
CA GLU A 213 4.74 3.41 -23.71
C GLU A 213 4.34 3.17 -22.25
N LEU A 214 3.07 3.37 -21.90
CA LEU A 214 2.57 3.10 -20.55
C LEU A 214 2.72 1.62 -20.17
N TYR A 215 2.39 0.70 -21.09
CA TYR A 215 2.55 -0.73 -20.81
C TYR A 215 4.02 -1.15 -20.75
N LEU A 216 4.86 -0.62 -21.63
CA LEU A 216 6.31 -0.91 -21.61
C LEU A 216 6.97 -0.34 -20.34
N GLY A 217 6.58 0.86 -19.91
CA GLY A 217 7.11 1.52 -18.71
C GLY A 217 6.81 0.73 -17.43
N LYS A 218 5.71 -0.02 -17.37
CA LYS A 218 5.35 -0.88 -16.23
C LYS A 218 6.33 -2.01 -15.93
N TRP A 219 7.24 -2.34 -16.85
CA TRP A 219 8.28 -3.34 -16.64
C TRP A 219 9.55 -2.77 -15.99
N PHE A 220 9.67 -1.45 -15.87
CA PHE A 220 10.86 -0.79 -15.33
C PHE A 220 11.17 -1.20 -13.89
N LEU A 221 10.22 -0.99 -12.96
CA LEU A 221 10.43 -1.32 -11.54
C LEU A 221 10.69 -2.82 -11.31
N PRO A 222 9.88 -3.77 -11.88
CA PRO A 222 10.18 -5.20 -11.82
C PRO A 222 11.58 -5.57 -12.32
N SER A 223 12.06 -4.92 -13.38
CA SER A 223 13.39 -5.19 -13.94
C SER A 223 14.50 -4.78 -12.98
N ILE A 224 14.37 -3.61 -12.35
CA ILE A 224 15.28 -3.17 -11.30
C ILE A 224 15.24 -4.13 -10.10
N TYR A 225 14.06 -4.56 -9.67
CA TYR A 225 13.92 -5.51 -8.56
C TYR A 225 14.55 -6.88 -8.88
N MET A 226 14.42 -7.37 -10.11
CA MET A 226 15.10 -8.59 -10.56
C MET A 226 16.62 -8.45 -10.49
N LEU A 227 17.17 -7.32 -10.94
CA LEU A 227 18.62 -7.05 -10.86
C LEU A 227 19.09 -7.00 -9.40
N LEU A 228 18.36 -6.31 -8.53
CA LEU A 228 18.66 -6.22 -7.10
C LEU A 228 18.68 -7.60 -6.43
N LEU A 229 17.74 -8.48 -6.77
CA LEU A 229 17.69 -9.82 -6.22
C LEU A 229 18.80 -10.74 -6.78
N SER A 230 19.17 -10.54 -8.06
CA SER A 230 20.16 -11.37 -8.75
C SER A 230 21.60 -11.07 -8.32
N PHE A 231 21.90 -9.81 -7.97
CA PHE A 231 23.23 -9.37 -7.54
C PHE A 231 23.44 -9.53 -6.03
N GLN A 232 24.31 -10.47 -5.64
CA GLN A 232 24.71 -10.68 -4.23
C GLN A 232 25.72 -9.63 -3.76
N ASP A 233 26.58 -9.13 -4.65
CA ASP A 233 27.60 -8.11 -4.32
C ASP A 233 27.00 -6.71 -4.25
N LEU A 234 27.26 -5.99 -3.15
CA LEU A 234 26.81 -4.61 -2.96
C LEU A 234 27.30 -3.68 -4.09
N ARG A 235 28.54 -3.88 -4.56
CA ARG A 235 29.13 -3.08 -5.66
C ARG A 235 28.33 -3.18 -6.96
N LYS A 236 27.81 -4.38 -7.28
CA LYS A 236 26.98 -4.59 -8.48
C LYS A 236 25.56 -4.03 -8.31
N ARG A 237 25.08 -3.90 -7.07
CA ARG A 237 23.79 -3.26 -6.76
C ARG A 237 23.82 -1.73 -6.85
N VAL A 238 25.00 -1.09 -6.87
CA VAL A 238 25.11 0.38 -6.99
C VAL A 238 24.39 0.89 -8.24
N LEU A 239 24.59 0.26 -9.40
CA LEU A 239 23.96 0.68 -10.65
C LEU A 239 22.41 0.68 -10.59
N PRO A 240 21.72 -0.44 -10.25
CA PRO A 240 20.27 -0.40 -10.13
C PRO A 240 19.79 0.57 -9.04
N TYR A 241 20.55 0.77 -7.97
CA TYR A 241 20.23 1.80 -6.96
C TYR A 241 20.31 3.22 -7.52
N SER A 242 21.35 3.54 -8.29
CA SER A 242 21.50 4.85 -8.92
C SER A 242 20.36 5.13 -9.91
N ILE A 243 20.01 4.15 -10.75
CA ILE A 243 18.89 4.29 -11.69
C ILE A 243 17.57 4.51 -10.94
N LEU A 244 17.34 3.72 -9.88
CA LEU A 244 16.13 3.85 -9.06
C LEU A 244 16.07 5.19 -8.30
N LEU A 245 17.21 5.69 -7.83
CA LEU A 245 17.32 6.98 -7.15
C LEU A 245 16.95 8.12 -8.10
N VAL A 246 17.52 8.13 -9.32
CA VAL A 246 17.19 9.15 -10.32
C VAL A 246 15.71 9.08 -10.68
N TYR A 247 15.18 7.90 -10.93
CA TYR A 247 13.74 7.71 -11.20
C TYR A 247 12.89 8.23 -10.04
N SER A 248 13.26 7.91 -8.80
CA SER A 248 12.55 8.34 -7.58
C SER A 248 12.56 9.85 -7.40
N ILE A 249 13.68 10.53 -7.69
CA ILE A 249 13.78 11.99 -7.64
C ILE A 249 12.81 12.62 -8.64
N ILE A 250 12.81 12.16 -9.91
CA ILE A 250 11.91 12.71 -10.93
C ILE A 250 10.45 12.40 -10.56
N TYR A 251 10.15 11.18 -10.11
CA TYR A 251 8.81 10.79 -9.71
C TYR A 251 8.29 11.64 -8.56
N MET A 252 9.14 11.96 -7.60
CA MET A 252 8.79 12.83 -6.50
C MET A 252 8.49 14.27 -6.93
N LEU A 253 9.16 14.79 -7.97
CA LEU A 253 8.83 16.07 -8.57
C LEU A 253 7.40 16.09 -9.17
N THR A 254 6.81 14.93 -9.49
CA THR A 254 5.38 14.84 -9.86
C THR A 254 4.43 15.07 -8.67
N GLY A 255 4.92 14.99 -7.42
CA GLY A 255 4.13 15.18 -6.19
C GLY A 255 3.47 13.91 -5.67
N SER A 256 3.66 12.78 -6.34
CA SER A 256 3.14 11.50 -5.87
C SER A 256 4.10 10.83 -4.86
N ARG A 257 4.05 11.30 -3.60
CA ARG A 257 4.87 10.79 -2.47
C ARG A 257 4.60 9.31 -2.16
N PHE A 258 3.43 8.84 -2.53
CA PHE A 258 2.93 7.52 -2.17
C PHE A 258 3.48 6.39 -3.05
N THR A 259 3.70 6.65 -4.33
CA THR A 259 4.41 5.69 -5.18
C THR A 259 5.86 5.53 -4.72
N LEU A 260 6.49 6.62 -4.24
CA LEU A 260 7.84 6.56 -3.67
C LEU A 260 7.86 5.68 -2.42
N LEU A 261 6.88 5.86 -1.51
CA LEU A 261 6.71 4.99 -0.35
C LEU A 261 6.59 3.52 -0.78
N LYS A 262 5.79 3.22 -1.81
CA LYS A 262 5.67 1.86 -2.37
C LYS A 262 7.01 1.30 -2.85
N ILE A 263 7.78 2.09 -3.63
CA ILE A 263 9.09 1.69 -4.14
C ILE A 263 10.05 1.38 -2.98
N ILE A 264 10.14 2.28 -2.01
CA ILE A 264 11.01 2.15 -0.83
C ILE A 264 10.66 0.88 -0.05
N LEU A 265 9.37 0.59 0.14
CA LEU A 265 8.92 -0.58 0.89
C LEU A 265 9.26 -1.89 0.17
N VAL A 266 9.09 -1.96 -1.15
CA VAL A 266 9.49 -3.15 -1.92
C VAL A 266 10.99 -3.38 -1.83
N VAL A 267 11.80 -2.32 -2.00
CA VAL A 267 13.26 -2.39 -1.83
C VAL A 267 13.63 -2.82 -0.41
N PHE A 268 12.96 -2.27 0.61
CA PHE A 268 13.16 -2.66 2.00
C PHE A 268 12.87 -4.14 2.23
N LEU A 269 11.76 -4.67 1.69
CA LEU A 269 11.44 -6.10 1.81
C LEU A 269 12.51 -6.98 1.14
N ILE A 270 13.00 -6.58 -0.04
CA ILE A 270 14.10 -7.27 -0.72
C ILE A 270 15.36 -7.28 0.16
N GLU A 271 15.82 -6.12 0.62
CA GLU A 271 17.06 -6.00 1.39
C GLU A 271 16.97 -6.66 2.78
N TYR A 272 15.83 -6.53 3.45
CA TYR A 272 15.59 -7.12 4.76
C TYR A 272 15.48 -8.65 4.72
N ILE A 273 14.76 -9.21 3.74
CA ILE A 273 14.45 -10.65 3.71
C ILE A 273 15.43 -11.43 2.83
N TRP A 274 15.70 -10.95 1.61
CA TRP A 274 16.53 -11.67 0.64
C TRP A 274 18.01 -11.55 0.98
N HIS A 275 18.49 -10.31 1.12
CA HIS A 275 19.91 -10.03 1.40
C HIS A 275 20.25 -10.04 2.88
N LYS A 276 19.27 -9.85 3.77
CA LYS A 276 19.46 -9.70 5.23
C LYS A 276 20.47 -8.61 5.59
N SER A 277 20.53 -7.57 4.77
CA SER A 277 21.49 -6.46 4.90
C SER A 277 21.09 -5.47 5.99
N ILE A 278 19.80 -5.39 6.33
CA ILE A 278 19.25 -4.47 7.31
C ILE A 278 19.00 -5.20 8.64
N THR A 279 19.64 -4.73 9.71
CA THR A 279 19.38 -5.18 11.07
C THR A 279 18.33 -4.31 11.77
N LEU A 280 17.58 -4.88 12.72
CA LEU A 280 16.61 -4.14 13.53
C LEU A 280 17.22 -2.91 14.24
N ARG A 281 18.52 -2.98 14.57
CA ARG A 281 19.25 -1.86 15.20
C ARG A 281 19.41 -0.66 14.26
N GLN A 282 19.45 -0.87 12.96
CA GLN A 282 19.60 0.20 11.97
C GLN A 282 18.27 0.92 11.71
N ILE A 283 17.13 0.25 11.91
CA ILE A 283 15.80 0.84 11.71
C ILE A 283 15.57 2.03 12.66
N LYS A 284 16.17 2.06 13.85
CA LYS A 284 16.03 3.19 14.79
C LYS A 284 16.60 4.52 14.26
N TYR A 285 17.50 4.47 13.27
CA TYR A 285 18.09 5.66 12.65
C TYR A 285 17.29 6.13 11.42
N LEU A 286 16.30 5.35 10.97
CA LEU A 286 15.48 5.65 9.81
C LEU A 286 14.73 7.00 9.96
N PRO A 287 14.18 7.39 11.13
CA PRO A 287 13.57 8.71 11.31
C PRO A 287 14.53 9.88 11.06
N ILE A 288 15.81 9.72 11.36
CA ILE A 288 16.83 10.78 11.17
C ILE A 288 17.01 11.11 9.68
N VAL A 289 16.87 10.11 8.82
CA VAL A 289 16.95 10.28 7.36
C VAL A 289 15.60 10.71 6.78
N PHE A 290 14.50 10.11 7.23
CA PHE A 290 13.18 10.32 6.63
C PHE A 290 12.54 11.66 7.01
N ILE A 291 12.76 12.19 8.21
CA ILE A 291 12.15 13.47 8.62
C ILE A 291 12.66 14.63 7.76
N PRO A 292 14.00 14.85 7.60
CA PRO A 292 14.51 15.90 6.70
C PRO A 292 14.04 15.72 5.26
N LEU A 293 13.93 14.46 4.83
CA LEU A 293 13.45 14.11 3.50
C LEU A 293 12.00 14.55 3.29
N ILE A 294 11.10 14.27 4.25
CA ILE A 294 9.70 14.72 4.21
C ILE A 294 9.61 16.24 4.18
N VAL A 295 10.40 16.94 5.00
CA VAL A 295 10.43 18.41 5.03
C VAL A 295 10.87 18.98 3.68
N ALA A 296 12.00 18.51 3.15
CA ALA A 296 12.49 18.92 1.84
C ALA A 296 11.45 18.68 0.74
N PHE A 297 10.71 17.58 0.81
CA PHE A 297 9.68 17.24 -0.18
C PHE A 297 8.43 18.12 -0.06
N SER A 298 8.03 18.47 1.16
CA SER A 298 6.95 19.42 1.38
C SER A 298 7.26 20.78 0.75
N ILE A 299 8.50 21.26 0.91
CA ILE A 299 8.96 22.53 0.31
C ILE A 299 9.00 22.44 -1.22
N ILE A 300 9.55 21.37 -1.79
CA ILE A 300 9.57 21.15 -3.25
C ILE A 300 8.15 21.10 -3.83
N THR A 301 7.18 20.65 -3.04
CA THR A 301 5.78 20.61 -3.47
C THR A 301 5.15 22.00 -3.46
N SER A 302 5.44 22.85 -2.46
CA SER A 302 4.88 24.20 -2.37
C SER A 302 5.45 25.15 -3.42
N LEU A 303 6.73 25.00 -3.78
CA LEU A 303 7.41 25.78 -4.82
C LEU A 303 7.04 25.38 -6.26
N ARG A 304 6.15 24.39 -6.41
CA ARG A 304 5.81 23.85 -7.72
C ARG A 304 4.73 24.71 -8.39
N GLY A 305 5.15 25.45 -9.40
CA GLY A 305 4.28 26.35 -10.16
C GLY A 305 4.96 27.70 -10.39
N ASP A 306 5.91 28.04 -9.53
CA ASP A 306 6.68 29.27 -9.64
C ASP A 306 7.81 29.11 -10.66
N SER A 307 7.81 29.96 -11.68
CA SER A 307 8.95 30.09 -12.58
C SER A 307 10.00 31.00 -11.95
N GLY A 308 11.22 30.51 -11.79
CA GLY A 308 12.34 31.31 -11.26
C GLY A 308 12.57 31.19 -9.76
N VAL A 309 12.20 30.05 -9.15
CA VAL A 309 12.45 29.75 -7.74
C VAL A 309 13.91 30.00 -7.37
N THR A 310 14.13 30.94 -6.46
CA THR A 310 15.44 31.25 -5.89
C THR A 310 15.70 30.41 -4.63
N PHE A 311 16.96 30.38 -4.18
CA PHE A 311 17.28 29.75 -2.90
C PHE A 311 16.63 30.47 -1.70
N GLU A 312 16.38 31.77 -1.83
CA GLU A 312 15.68 32.57 -0.81
C GLU A 312 14.21 32.15 -0.69
N ASP A 313 13.55 31.87 -1.82
CA ASP A 313 12.18 31.31 -1.84
C ASP A 313 12.14 29.94 -1.15
N PHE A 314 13.18 29.13 -1.34
CA PHE A 314 13.31 27.84 -0.66
C PHE A 314 13.43 28.01 0.86
N LEU A 315 14.30 28.91 1.33
CA LEU A 315 14.47 29.19 2.76
C LEU A 315 13.19 29.76 3.38
N THR A 316 12.52 30.67 2.68
CA THR A 316 11.27 31.30 3.14
C THR A 316 10.13 30.28 3.23
N ASN A 317 9.99 29.39 2.25
CA ASN A 317 9.01 28.31 2.31
C ASN A 317 9.37 27.26 3.38
N ALA A 318 10.67 27.00 3.60
CA ALA A 318 11.12 26.11 4.66
C ALA A 318 10.76 26.67 6.04
N THR A 319 11.03 27.95 6.30
CA THR A 319 10.70 28.60 7.58
C THR A 319 9.18 28.66 7.77
N PHE A 320 8.42 29.02 6.73
CA PHE A 320 6.96 29.00 6.78
C PHE A 320 6.41 27.60 7.09
N TYR A 321 6.92 26.56 6.41
CA TYR A 321 6.48 25.18 6.65
C TYR A 321 6.81 24.73 8.08
N ILE A 322 8.04 24.99 8.55
CA ILE A 322 8.49 24.65 9.91
C ILE A 322 7.63 25.36 10.97
N ASN A 323 7.28 26.63 10.72
CA ASN A 323 6.45 27.42 11.63
C ASN A 323 4.95 27.06 11.53
N GLY A 324 4.51 26.45 10.42
CA GLY A 324 3.11 26.11 10.11
C GLY A 324 2.66 24.70 10.54
N SER A 325 3.25 24.12 11.59
CA SER A 325 2.96 22.77 12.10
C SER A 325 3.16 21.63 11.06
N PRO A 326 4.41 21.30 10.69
CA PRO A 326 4.74 20.20 9.76
C PRO A 326 4.09 18.85 10.10
N LEU A 327 3.99 18.55 11.40
CA LEU A 327 3.40 17.32 11.90
C LEU A 327 1.90 17.27 11.59
N SER A 328 1.17 18.36 11.88
CA SER A 328 -0.26 18.50 11.58
C SER A 328 -0.53 18.41 10.08
N ALA A 329 0.31 19.04 9.25
CA ALA A 329 0.22 18.93 7.80
C ALA A 329 0.40 17.50 7.29
N THR A 330 1.42 16.78 7.79
CA THR A 330 1.71 15.40 7.39
C THR A 330 0.61 14.44 7.84
N LEU A 331 0.12 14.59 9.08
CA LEU A 331 -0.97 13.77 9.63
C LEU A 331 -2.30 14.05 8.92
N TRP A 332 -2.56 15.29 8.53
CA TRP A 332 -3.73 15.62 7.73
C TRP A 332 -3.67 15.00 6.33
N GLU A 333 -2.53 15.13 5.63
CA GLU A 333 -2.35 14.62 4.26
C GLU A 333 -2.44 13.08 4.20
N THR A 334 -1.86 12.39 5.19
CA THR A 334 -1.97 10.94 5.30
C THR A 334 -3.38 10.53 5.74
N GLY A 335 -3.92 11.22 6.75
CA GLY A 335 -5.21 10.95 7.35
C GLY A 335 -6.43 11.27 6.48
N ILE A 336 -6.29 12.03 5.38
CA ILE A 336 -7.41 12.33 4.46
C ILE A 336 -8.06 11.04 3.93
N THR A 337 -7.30 9.95 3.83
CA THR A 337 -7.77 8.63 3.40
C THR A 337 -8.94 8.13 4.26
N PHE A 338 -8.98 8.49 5.55
CA PHE A 338 -10.07 8.12 6.45
C PHE A 338 -11.44 8.65 6.00
N THR A 339 -11.50 9.85 5.40
CA THR A 339 -12.77 10.44 4.96
C THR A 339 -13.45 9.59 3.89
N SER A 340 -12.67 8.83 3.10
CA SER A 340 -13.22 7.84 2.16
C SER A 340 -13.99 6.72 2.86
N VAL A 341 -13.47 6.20 3.98
CA VAL A 341 -14.12 5.12 4.74
C VAL A 341 -15.39 5.65 5.42
N SER A 342 -15.30 6.81 6.06
CA SER A 342 -16.44 7.44 6.73
C SER A 342 -17.57 7.78 5.76
N ASN A 343 -17.25 8.32 4.58
CA ASN A 343 -18.27 8.62 3.57
C ASN A 343 -18.89 7.34 3.00
N VAL A 344 -18.12 6.29 2.76
CA VAL A 344 -18.68 5.00 2.30
C VAL A 344 -19.65 4.45 3.34
N ILE A 345 -19.32 4.53 4.64
CA ILE A 345 -20.22 4.10 5.71
C ILE A 345 -21.46 4.99 5.82
N ASP A 346 -21.33 6.30 5.60
CA ASP A 346 -22.44 7.25 5.61
C ASP A 346 -23.41 7.03 4.44
N LYS A 347 -22.86 6.79 3.24
CA LYS A 347 -23.63 6.75 1.99
C LYS A 347 -24.07 5.34 1.58
N VAL A 348 -23.51 4.27 2.14
CA VAL A 348 -23.86 2.88 1.78
C VAL A 348 -24.59 2.19 2.94
N PRO A 349 -25.78 1.62 2.72
CA PRO A 349 -26.52 1.49 1.44
C PRO A 349 -27.50 2.63 1.14
N SER A 350 -27.55 3.68 1.97
CA SER A 350 -28.62 4.68 1.96
C SER A 350 -28.73 5.50 0.68
N VAL A 351 -27.59 5.88 0.09
CA VAL A 351 -27.48 6.70 -1.13
C VAL A 351 -26.93 5.88 -2.29
N VAL A 352 -25.94 5.03 -2.02
CA VAL A 352 -25.32 4.13 -3.00
C VAL A 352 -25.52 2.69 -2.51
N PRO A 353 -26.08 1.79 -3.34
CA PRO A 353 -26.25 0.40 -2.93
C PRO A 353 -24.90 -0.31 -2.77
N PHE A 354 -24.87 -1.40 -2.01
CA PHE A 354 -23.68 -2.25 -1.94
C PHE A 354 -23.23 -2.71 -3.32
N PHE A 355 -21.92 -2.83 -3.52
CA PHE A 355 -21.33 -3.26 -4.79
C PHE A 355 -21.29 -4.79 -4.95
N ILE A 356 -21.53 -5.54 -3.86
CA ILE A 356 -21.78 -6.99 -3.85
C ILE A 356 -20.65 -7.76 -4.56
N GLY A 357 -19.40 -7.44 -4.25
CA GLY A 357 -18.23 -8.13 -4.80
C GLY A 357 -17.90 -7.81 -6.26
N LYS A 358 -18.62 -6.88 -6.92
CA LYS A 358 -18.33 -6.51 -8.32
C LYS A 358 -16.92 -5.97 -8.51
N SER A 359 -16.29 -5.37 -7.50
CA SER A 359 -14.89 -4.93 -7.62
C SER A 359 -13.92 -6.12 -7.74
N TYR A 360 -14.23 -7.26 -7.11
CA TYR A 360 -13.45 -8.48 -7.21
C TYR A 360 -13.60 -9.16 -8.56
N LEU A 361 -14.83 -9.26 -9.06
CA LEU A 361 -15.08 -9.74 -10.41
C LEU A 361 -14.39 -8.83 -11.44
N GLY A 362 -14.51 -7.51 -11.24
CA GLY A 362 -13.80 -6.50 -12.01
C GLY A 362 -12.30 -6.73 -12.01
N ALA A 363 -11.69 -6.99 -10.84
CA ALA A 363 -10.27 -7.25 -10.68
C ALA A 363 -9.75 -8.44 -11.52
N ILE A 364 -10.58 -9.47 -11.71
CA ILE A 364 -10.28 -10.61 -12.58
C ILE A 364 -10.48 -10.23 -14.05
N LEU A 365 -11.60 -9.60 -14.39
CA LEU A 365 -11.95 -9.27 -15.77
C LEU A 365 -11.00 -8.22 -16.39
N VAL A 366 -10.45 -7.30 -15.60
CA VAL A 366 -9.46 -6.32 -16.10
C VAL A 366 -8.13 -6.95 -16.52
N CYS A 367 -7.85 -8.20 -16.10
CA CYS A 367 -6.73 -8.97 -16.60
C CYS A 367 -6.96 -9.51 -18.03
N LEU A 368 -8.20 -9.62 -18.47
CA LEU A 368 -8.55 -10.13 -19.79
C LEU A 368 -8.49 -9.02 -20.86
N PRO A 369 -8.25 -9.37 -22.14
CA PRO A 369 -8.49 -8.51 -23.28
C PRO A 369 -9.91 -7.93 -23.28
N ALA A 370 -10.09 -6.71 -23.81
CA ALA A 370 -11.38 -5.98 -23.74
C ALA A 370 -12.59 -6.78 -24.26
N PHE A 371 -12.43 -7.51 -25.37
CA PHE A 371 -13.50 -8.32 -25.95
C PHE A 371 -13.95 -9.50 -25.05
N LEU A 372 -13.11 -9.96 -24.12
CA LEU A 372 -13.44 -11.01 -23.14
C LEU A 372 -14.01 -10.46 -21.82
N ARG A 373 -14.24 -9.14 -21.74
CA ARG A 373 -14.82 -8.49 -20.55
C ARG A 373 -16.34 -8.36 -20.63
N PHE A 374 -16.93 -8.65 -21.78
CA PHE A 374 -18.38 -8.61 -22.02
C PHE A 374 -19.03 -7.27 -21.61
N GLY A 375 -18.33 -6.15 -21.84
CA GLY A 375 -18.78 -4.80 -21.46
C GLY A 375 -18.85 -4.53 -19.95
N PHE A 376 -18.50 -5.50 -19.09
CA PHE A 376 -18.63 -5.37 -17.63
C PHE A 376 -17.79 -4.21 -17.07
N THR A 377 -16.58 -4.03 -17.60
CA THR A 377 -15.67 -2.96 -17.15
C THR A 377 -16.05 -1.58 -17.64
N ASP A 378 -16.86 -1.52 -18.69
CA ASP A 378 -17.29 -0.25 -19.30
C ASP A 378 -18.56 0.25 -18.60
N ASN A 379 -19.36 -0.67 -18.07
CA ASN A 379 -20.61 -0.39 -17.37
C ASN A 379 -20.47 -0.20 -15.85
N ASN A 380 -19.28 -0.40 -15.27
CA ASN A 380 -19.07 -0.32 -13.82
C ASN A 380 -17.85 0.52 -13.46
N ILE A 381 -18.00 1.38 -12.46
CA ILE A 381 -16.92 2.16 -11.86
C ILE A 381 -16.39 1.40 -10.64
N PHE A 382 -15.16 0.89 -10.73
CA PHE A 382 -14.58 0.04 -9.67
C PHE A 382 -13.87 0.83 -8.56
N THR A 383 -13.54 2.09 -8.81
CA THR A 383 -12.79 2.95 -7.90
C THR A 383 -13.71 3.58 -6.87
N ILE A 384 -13.34 3.50 -5.60
CA ILE A 384 -14.04 4.23 -4.52
C ILE A 384 -13.98 5.74 -4.79
N SER A 385 -12.81 6.24 -5.20
CA SER A 385 -12.62 7.66 -5.48
C SER A 385 -13.64 8.21 -6.49
N SER A 386 -13.79 7.56 -7.65
CA SER A 386 -14.69 8.05 -8.68
C SER A 386 -16.17 8.00 -8.28
N THR A 387 -16.54 7.04 -7.42
CA THR A 387 -17.92 6.86 -6.95
C THR A 387 -18.28 7.82 -5.82
N PHE A 388 -17.37 8.00 -4.84
CA PHE A 388 -17.68 8.69 -3.59
C PHE A 388 -17.08 10.10 -3.49
N SER A 389 -16.08 10.46 -4.29
CA SER A 389 -15.55 11.84 -4.28
C SER A 389 -16.63 12.89 -4.58
N PRO A 390 -17.58 12.69 -5.53
CA PRO A 390 -18.62 13.68 -5.80
C PRO A 390 -19.57 13.87 -4.61
N LEU A 391 -19.78 12.83 -3.81
CA LEU A 391 -20.66 12.85 -2.65
C LEU A 391 -20.03 13.54 -1.43
N TYR A 392 -18.70 13.70 -1.43
CA TYR A 392 -17.98 14.41 -0.36
C TYR A 392 -17.50 15.80 -0.78
N TYR A 393 -16.87 15.90 -1.95
CA TYR A 393 -16.27 17.15 -2.45
C TYR A 393 -17.17 17.94 -3.41
N GLY A 394 -18.29 17.39 -3.86
CA GLY A 394 -19.09 17.97 -4.94
C GLY A 394 -18.42 17.90 -6.31
N THR A 395 -17.27 17.23 -6.44
CA THR A 395 -16.50 17.10 -7.70
C THR A 395 -15.96 15.69 -7.89
N ARG A 396 -15.85 15.27 -9.16
CA ARG A 396 -15.20 14.00 -9.53
C ARG A 396 -13.68 14.13 -9.48
N GLY A 397 -13.00 13.10 -8.99
CA GLY A 397 -11.56 12.92 -9.20
C GLY A 397 -10.64 13.86 -8.43
N PHE A 398 -11.15 14.62 -7.45
CA PHE A 398 -10.28 15.26 -6.46
C PHE A 398 -9.56 14.16 -5.66
N GLY A 399 -8.38 14.44 -5.07
CA GLY A 399 -7.50 13.49 -4.38
C GLY A 399 -8.07 12.84 -3.12
N TYR A 400 -9.23 12.19 -3.24
CA TYR A 400 -10.05 11.56 -2.22
C TYR A 400 -9.39 10.32 -1.62
N GLY A 401 -8.53 9.68 -2.41
CA GLY A 401 -7.94 8.41 -2.07
C GLY A 401 -8.96 7.27 -2.07
N SER A 402 -8.49 6.11 -1.65
CA SER A 402 -9.29 4.95 -1.31
C SER A 402 -8.54 4.17 -0.24
N SER A 403 -9.14 3.11 0.29
CA SER A 403 -8.44 2.14 1.13
C SER A 403 -9.10 0.78 0.99
N ILE A 404 -8.35 -0.26 1.37
CA ILE A 404 -8.88 -1.61 1.51
C ILE A 404 -10.16 -1.62 2.36
N TYR A 405 -10.23 -0.83 3.43
CA TYR A 405 -11.40 -0.76 4.33
C TYR A 405 -12.63 -0.22 3.61
N ALA A 406 -12.47 0.89 2.87
CA ALA A 406 -13.56 1.50 2.11
C ALA A 406 -14.09 0.54 1.04
N GLU A 407 -13.21 -0.11 0.28
CA GLU A 407 -13.63 -1.08 -0.72
C GLU A 407 -14.35 -2.30 -0.10
N GLN A 408 -13.86 -2.81 1.03
CA GLN A 408 -14.51 -3.94 1.69
C GLN A 408 -15.91 -3.58 2.18
N PHE A 409 -16.07 -2.42 2.82
CA PHE A 409 -17.40 -1.99 3.27
C PHE A 409 -18.33 -1.70 2.09
N TYR A 410 -17.83 -1.08 1.02
CA TYR A 410 -18.65 -0.83 -0.16
C TYR A 410 -19.19 -2.12 -0.80
N ASN A 411 -18.38 -3.19 -0.82
CA ASN A 411 -18.82 -4.48 -1.36
C ASN A 411 -19.73 -5.25 -0.41
N PHE A 412 -19.46 -5.24 0.90
CA PHE A 412 -20.01 -6.22 1.84
C PHE A 412 -20.59 -5.64 3.15
N GLY A 413 -20.54 -4.33 3.35
CA GLY A 413 -20.90 -3.70 4.63
C GLY A 413 -20.09 -4.27 5.79
N TYR A 414 -20.72 -4.50 6.94
CA TYR A 414 -20.04 -5.11 8.09
C TYR A 414 -19.61 -6.56 7.88
N PHE A 415 -20.12 -7.26 6.85
CA PHE A 415 -19.59 -8.59 6.48
C PHE A 415 -18.12 -8.52 5.99
N ALA A 416 -17.63 -7.31 5.65
CA ALA A 416 -16.21 -7.01 5.45
C ALA A 416 -15.31 -7.48 6.60
N LEU A 417 -15.82 -7.54 7.84
CA LEU A 417 -15.06 -8.02 9.00
C LEU A 417 -14.68 -9.50 8.87
N ILE A 418 -15.55 -10.31 8.27
CA ILE A 418 -15.24 -11.72 7.95
C ILE A 418 -14.23 -11.78 6.80
N VAL A 419 -14.39 -10.94 5.78
CA VAL A 419 -13.44 -10.82 4.67
C VAL A 419 -12.04 -10.41 5.15
N ALA A 420 -11.94 -9.58 6.19
CA ALA A 420 -10.68 -9.20 6.82
C ALA A 420 -9.90 -10.44 7.30
N ILE A 421 -10.57 -11.42 7.92
CA ILE A 421 -9.92 -12.66 8.37
C ILE A 421 -9.37 -13.43 7.16
N PHE A 422 -10.13 -13.56 6.08
CA PHE A 422 -9.68 -14.24 4.86
C PHE A 422 -8.49 -13.52 4.20
N LEU A 423 -8.53 -12.19 4.12
CA LEU A 423 -7.42 -11.38 3.63
C LEU A 423 -6.16 -11.58 4.49
N GLY A 424 -6.33 -11.64 5.81
CA GLY A 424 -5.26 -11.96 6.76
C GLY A 424 -4.63 -13.32 6.49
N ILE A 425 -5.45 -14.34 6.25
CA ILE A 425 -5.01 -15.70 5.89
C ILE A 425 -4.21 -15.68 4.58
N ILE A 426 -4.67 -14.94 3.58
CA ILE A 426 -3.96 -14.80 2.29
C ILE A 426 -2.59 -14.16 2.50
N ILE A 427 -2.53 -13.04 3.24
CA ILE A 427 -1.28 -12.33 3.55
C ILE A 427 -0.29 -13.26 4.28
N GLY A 428 -0.74 -13.99 5.31
CA GLY A 428 0.14 -14.89 6.05
C GLY A 428 0.61 -16.09 5.22
N LYS A 429 -0.23 -16.63 4.31
CA LYS A 429 0.20 -17.65 3.34
C LYS A 429 1.22 -17.10 2.33
N LEU A 430 1.04 -15.88 1.84
CA LEU A 430 1.98 -15.23 0.92
C LEU A 430 3.33 -15.01 1.60
N GLU A 431 3.35 -14.45 2.80
CA GLU A 431 4.59 -14.29 3.57
C GLU A 431 5.26 -15.64 3.89
N LYS A 432 4.48 -16.67 4.23
CA LYS A 432 5.02 -18.05 4.38
C LYS A 432 5.67 -18.55 3.10
N LYS A 433 5.04 -18.37 1.94
CA LYS A 433 5.66 -18.74 0.66
C LYS A 433 6.88 -17.88 0.33
N MET A 434 6.88 -16.60 0.71
CA MET A 434 8.01 -15.69 0.48
C MET A 434 9.30 -16.22 1.12
N PHE A 435 9.33 -16.53 2.43
CA PHE A 435 10.59 -17.06 2.97
C PHE A 435 10.87 -18.51 2.56
N LEU A 436 9.86 -19.31 2.16
CA LEU A 436 10.10 -20.59 1.53
C LEU A 436 10.91 -20.42 0.22
N TYR A 437 10.46 -19.51 -0.65
CA TYR A 437 11.16 -19.21 -1.90
C TYR A 437 12.50 -18.52 -1.69
N GLN A 438 12.66 -17.74 -0.61
CA GLN A 438 13.96 -17.21 -0.19
C GLN A 438 14.93 -18.35 0.15
N LYS A 439 14.51 -19.33 0.95
CA LYS A 439 15.33 -20.49 1.32
C LYS A 439 15.68 -21.35 0.11
N GLN A 440 14.70 -21.58 -0.77
CA GLN A 440 14.89 -22.30 -2.03
C GLN A 440 15.65 -21.50 -3.09
N ARG A 441 15.98 -20.23 -2.82
CA ARG A 441 16.59 -19.28 -3.75
C ARG A 441 15.83 -19.17 -5.09
N ASN A 442 14.51 -19.34 -5.05
CA ASN A 442 13.64 -19.17 -6.21
C ASN A 442 13.31 -17.69 -6.42
N LEU A 443 14.21 -17.02 -7.13
CA LEU A 443 14.16 -15.60 -7.51
C LEU A 443 12.80 -15.18 -8.10
N SER A 444 12.32 -15.92 -9.09
CA SER A 444 11.10 -15.59 -9.85
C SER A 444 9.86 -15.61 -8.96
N GLN A 445 9.70 -16.65 -8.15
CA GLN A 445 8.56 -16.78 -7.25
C GLN A 445 8.66 -15.84 -6.05
N PHE A 446 9.87 -15.57 -5.56
CA PHE A 446 10.11 -14.58 -4.52
C PHE A 446 9.71 -13.17 -5.00
N LEU A 447 10.14 -12.77 -6.20
CA LEU A 447 9.78 -11.49 -6.80
C LEU A 447 8.27 -11.30 -6.92
N LEU A 448 7.56 -12.32 -7.45
CA LEU A 448 6.11 -12.27 -7.59
C LEU A 448 5.43 -11.97 -6.26
N ILE A 449 5.81 -12.68 -5.20
CA ILE A 449 5.21 -12.49 -3.88
C ILE A 449 5.58 -11.14 -3.28
N VAL A 450 6.85 -10.73 -3.34
CA VAL A 450 7.27 -9.43 -2.80
C VAL A 450 6.56 -8.28 -3.51
N PHE A 451 6.34 -8.38 -4.83
CA PHE A 451 5.61 -7.38 -5.58
C PHE A 451 4.13 -7.32 -5.18
N ILE A 452 3.46 -8.48 -5.04
CA ILE A 452 2.08 -8.56 -4.52
C ILE A 452 2.00 -7.96 -3.12
N LEU A 453 2.92 -8.31 -2.23
CA LEU A 453 2.99 -7.75 -0.87
C LEU A 453 3.22 -6.23 -0.91
N GLY A 454 4.07 -5.73 -1.79
CA GLY A 454 4.26 -4.29 -2.00
C GLY A 454 2.99 -3.55 -2.40
N GLU A 455 2.24 -4.09 -3.36
CA GLU A 455 0.93 -3.53 -3.76
C GLU A 455 -0.10 -3.64 -2.61
N LEU A 456 -0.08 -4.72 -1.83
CA LEU A 456 -0.94 -4.88 -0.66
C LEU A 456 -0.62 -3.87 0.44
N ILE A 457 0.65 -3.52 0.70
CA ILE A 457 0.96 -2.44 1.65
C ILE A 457 0.35 -1.12 1.18
N TYR A 458 0.40 -0.88 -0.13
CA TYR A 458 -0.16 0.33 -0.70
C TYR A 458 -1.70 0.36 -0.65
N SER A 459 -2.38 -0.78 -0.50
CA SER A 459 -3.84 -0.85 -0.35
C SER A 459 -4.40 -0.16 0.90
N VAL A 460 -3.55 0.20 1.86
CA VAL A 460 -3.94 1.11 2.95
C VAL A 460 -4.48 2.44 2.39
N ARG A 461 -4.02 2.84 1.20
CA ARG A 461 -4.41 4.06 0.48
C ARG A 461 -4.88 3.83 -0.96
N ASN A 462 -5.22 2.60 -1.33
CA ASN A 462 -5.61 2.28 -2.69
C ASN A 462 -6.62 1.13 -2.73
N ASP A 463 -7.37 1.06 -3.82
CA ASP A 463 -8.26 -0.07 -4.07
C ASP A 463 -7.45 -1.35 -4.40
N LEU A 464 -7.98 -2.50 -3.99
CA LEU A 464 -7.47 -3.83 -4.31
C LEU A 464 -7.72 -4.23 -5.76
N TYR A 465 -8.78 -3.73 -6.41
CA TYR A 465 -9.18 -4.20 -7.74
C TYR A 465 -8.07 -4.07 -8.80
N ALA A 466 -7.18 -3.08 -8.66
CA ALA A 466 -6.11 -2.82 -9.61
C ALA A 466 -4.90 -3.76 -9.45
N ILE A 467 -4.78 -4.45 -8.31
CA ILE A 467 -3.60 -5.28 -7.97
C ILE A 467 -3.40 -6.42 -8.98
N PRO A 468 -4.41 -7.27 -9.31
CA PRO A 468 -4.19 -8.41 -10.20
C PRO A 468 -3.66 -8.02 -11.57
N ARG A 469 -4.23 -6.98 -12.20
CA ARG A 469 -3.76 -6.46 -13.49
C ARG A 469 -2.35 -5.89 -13.39
N THR A 470 -2.06 -5.14 -12.33
CA THR A 470 -0.73 -4.55 -12.12
C THR A 470 0.32 -5.64 -11.98
N VAL A 471 0.06 -6.66 -11.17
CA VAL A 471 0.95 -7.83 -10.99
C VAL A 471 1.13 -8.60 -12.30
N LEU A 472 0.04 -8.91 -13.01
CA LEU A 472 0.07 -9.67 -14.26
C LEU A 472 0.92 -8.97 -15.33
N ILE A 473 0.68 -7.67 -15.54
CA ILE A 473 1.35 -6.90 -16.59
C ILE A 473 2.79 -6.59 -16.19
N SER A 474 3.03 -6.12 -14.97
CA SER A 474 4.37 -5.68 -14.53
C SER A 474 5.31 -6.86 -14.31
N VAL A 475 4.87 -7.92 -13.62
CA VAL A 475 5.73 -9.03 -13.20
C VAL A 475 5.39 -10.33 -13.94
N GLY A 476 4.12 -10.61 -14.19
CA GLY A 476 3.68 -11.85 -14.83
C GLY A 476 4.32 -12.08 -16.21
N ILE A 477 4.35 -11.05 -17.06
CA ILE A 477 4.95 -11.13 -18.41
C ILE A 477 6.47 -11.42 -18.34
N PRO A 478 7.31 -10.65 -17.63
CA PRO A 478 8.72 -10.99 -17.48
C PRO A 478 8.98 -12.40 -16.95
N LEU A 479 8.20 -12.85 -15.96
CA LEU A 479 8.34 -14.20 -15.40
C LEU A 479 7.96 -15.30 -16.40
N MET A 480 6.94 -15.06 -17.23
CA MET A 480 6.56 -15.98 -18.31
C MET A 480 7.68 -16.12 -19.34
N VAL A 481 8.36 -15.02 -19.69
CA VAL A 481 9.52 -15.06 -20.60
C VAL A 481 10.69 -15.84 -19.97
N ILE A 482 10.96 -15.65 -18.68
CA ILE A 482 11.99 -16.44 -17.96
C ILE A 482 11.64 -17.93 -18.02
N TRP A 483 10.38 -18.29 -17.80
CA TRP A 483 9.93 -19.67 -17.85
C TRP A 483 10.06 -20.28 -19.27
N LEU A 484 9.68 -19.54 -20.31
CA LEU A 484 9.81 -19.97 -21.70
C LEU A 484 11.28 -20.22 -22.07
N VAL A 485 12.18 -19.28 -21.78
CA VAL A 485 13.61 -19.41 -22.08
C VAL A 485 14.23 -20.60 -21.35
N LYS A 486 13.90 -20.80 -20.07
CA LYS A 486 14.35 -21.98 -19.31
C LYS A 486 13.86 -23.28 -19.92
N SER A 487 12.62 -23.32 -20.37
CA SER A 487 12.02 -24.52 -20.98
C SER A 487 12.70 -24.86 -22.31
N LEU A 488 12.93 -23.88 -23.16
CA LEU A 488 13.62 -24.06 -24.44
C LEU A 488 15.07 -24.55 -24.27
N LEU A 489 15.82 -23.96 -23.32
CA LEU A 489 17.19 -24.40 -23.01
C LEU A 489 17.23 -25.83 -22.45
N SER A 490 16.21 -26.22 -21.67
CA SER A 490 16.14 -27.58 -21.14
C SER A 490 15.84 -28.64 -22.21
N LEU A 491 15.13 -28.26 -23.29
CA LEU A 491 14.85 -29.13 -24.43
C LEU A 491 16.08 -29.29 -25.33
N SER A 492 16.91 -28.25 -25.48
CA SER A 492 18.15 -28.32 -26.27
C SER A 492 19.26 -29.16 -25.64
N ASN A 493 19.16 -29.45 -24.34
CA ASN A 493 20.13 -30.26 -23.59
C ASN A 493 19.69 -31.74 -23.44
N LYS A 494 18.53 -32.11 -24.01
CA LYS A 494 18.07 -33.50 -24.16
C LYS A 494 18.24 -33.91 -25.61
#